data_AF-A0A147KKM1-F1
#
_entry.id   AF-A0A147KKM1-F1
#
_cell.length_a   1.000
_cell.length_b   1.000
_cell.length_c   1.000
_cell.angle_alpha   90.00
_cell.angle_beta   90.00
_cell.angle_gamma   90.00
#
_symmetry.space_group_name_H-M   'P 1'
#
loop_
_entity.id
_entity.type
_entity.pdbx_description
1 polymer ?
#
loop_
_entity_poly.entity_id
_entity_poly.type
_entity_poly.pdbx_seq_one_letter_code
_entity_poly.pdbx_strand_id
1 'polypeptide(L)'
;MRYQLVPPEELRAARDAFPHYEICQFHDPAGLPEVTAVLKPSYRHSDLAVLVCAATVTELAEILSAQPRPGLPRRDPHRRYWRYPRP
;
A
#
# COMPACT_ATOMS: atom_id res chain seq x y z
N MET A 1 11.29 21.59 10.25
CA MET A 1 10.81 20.22 9.98
C MET A 1 11.96 19.24 10.13
N ARG A 2 11.80 18.18 10.93
CA ARG A 2 12.83 17.14 11.12
C ARG A 2 12.38 15.95 10.27
N TYR A 3 13.08 15.68 9.17
CA TYR A 3 12.78 14.51 8.34
C TYR A 3 13.11 13.24 9.12
N GLN A 4 12.11 12.42 9.41
CA GLN A 4 12.33 11.06 9.92
C GLN A 4 12.76 10.19 8.75
N LEU A 5 14.05 9.82 8.73
CA LEU A 5 14.63 8.92 7.73
C LEU A 5 14.13 7.48 7.86
N VAL A 6 13.70 7.09 9.06
CA VAL A 6 13.13 5.78 9.33
C VAL A 6 11.63 5.96 9.51
N PRO A 7 10.78 5.28 8.70
CA PRO A 7 9.34 5.36 8.88
C PRO A 7 8.95 4.81 10.26
N PRO A 8 7.90 5.36 10.90
CA PRO A 8 7.36 4.79 12.13
C PRO A 8 7.09 3.28 11.98
N GLU A 9 7.28 2.51 13.04
CA GLU A 9 7.10 1.06 13.03
C GLU A 9 5.70 0.66 12.54
N GLU A 10 4.67 1.42 12.94
CA GLU A 10 3.30 1.26 12.49
C GLU A 10 3.16 1.35 10.97
N LEU A 11 3.81 2.34 10.34
CA LEU A 11 3.78 2.53 8.89
C LEU A 11 4.47 1.37 8.17
N ARG A 12 5.56 0.84 8.75
CA ARG A 12 6.22 -0.35 8.22
C ARG A 12 5.31 -1.58 8.33
N ALA A 13 4.71 -1.81 9.50
CA ALA A 13 3.79 -2.93 9.73
C ALA A 13 2.58 -2.88 8.77
N ALA A 14 2.01 -1.70 8.52
CA ALA A 14 0.93 -1.53 7.55
C ALA A 14 1.37 -1.89 6.12
N ARG A 15 2.57 -1.48 5.69
CA ARG A 15 3.11 -1.84 4.36
C ARG A 15 3.30 -3.35 4.20
N ASP A 16 3.75 -4.01 5.25
CA ASP A 16 3.93 -5.47 5.25
C ASP A 16 2.58 -6.21 5.26
N ALA A 17 1.58 -5.69 6.00
CA ALA A 17 0.24 -6.26 6.07
C ALA A 17 -0.58 -6.09 4.78
N PHE A 18 -0.40 -4.97 4.06
CA PHE A 18 -1.17 -4.63 2.87
C PHE A 18 -0.28 -4.47 1.62
N PRO A 19 0.37 -5.55 1.15
CA PRO A 19 1.36 -5.47 0.06
C PRO A 19 0.77 -5.10 -1.31
N HIS A 20 -0.55 -5.08 -1.44
CA HIS A 20 -1.29 -4.70 -2.65
C HIS A 20 -1.54 -3.18 -2.75
N TYR A 21 -1.26 -2.43 -1.69
CA TYR A 21 -1.26 -0.97 -1.68
C TYR A 21 0.17 -0.42 -1.64
N GLU A 22 0.34 0.79 -2.17
CA GLU A 22 1.46 1.67 -1.82
C GLU A 22 0.99 2.61 -0.71
N ILE A 23 1.61 2.52 0.47
CA ILE A 23 1.23 3.31 1.65
C ILE A 23 2.26 4.40 1.91
N CYS A 24 1.80 5.65 1.89
CA CYS A 24 2.60 6.85 2.08
C CYS A 24 2.04 7.67 3.24
N GLN A 25 2.91 8.36 3.98
CA GLN A 25 2.53 9.35 4.96
C GLN A 25 3.00 10.72 4.47
N PHE A 26 2.08 11.65 4.41
CA PHE A 26 2.29 13.05 4.07
C PHE A 26 2.06 13.91 5.30
N HIS A 27 2.53 15.15 5.26
CA HIS A 27 2.22 16.13 6.29
C HIS A 27 1.67 17.37 5.59
N ASP A 28 0.57 17.90 6.11
CA ASP A 28 -0.02 19.13 5.62
C ASP A 28 0.86 20.35 6.00
N PRO A 29 0.51 21.58 5.55
CA PRO A 29 1.26 22.78 5.94
C PRO A 29 1.28 23.08 7.45
N ALA A 30 0.33 22.54 8.22
CA ALA A 30 0.28 22.64 9.68
C ALA A 30 1.14 21.55 10.38
N GLY A 31 1.70 20.61 9.62
CA GLY A 31 2.48 19.49 10.11
C GLY A 31 1.64 18.32 10.63
N LEU A 32 0.34 18.29 10.34
CA LEU A 32 -0.53 17.16 10.68
C LEU A 32 -0.29 16.01 9.70
N PRO A 33 -0.16 14.78 10.19
CA PRO A 33 0.04 13.63 9.33
C PRO A 33 -1.25 13.27 8.58
N GLU A 34 -1.10 12.91 7.32
CA GLU A 34 -2.11 12.23 6.51
C GLU A 34 -1.49 10.95 5.96
N VAL A 35 -2.20 9.83 6.06
CA VAL A 35 -1.74 8.54 5.55
C VAL A 35 -2.61 8.13 4.39
N THR A 36 -1.99 7.78 3.27
CA THR A 36 -2.66 7.43 2.04
C THR A 36 -2.24 6.04 1.58
N ALA A 37 -3.20 5.21 1.18
CA ALA A 37 -2.98 3.95 0.50
C ALA A 37 -3.49 4.03 -0.94
N VAL A 38 -2.62 3.74 -1.90
CA VAL A 38 -2.97 3.71 -3.33
C VAL A 38 -2.87 2.28 -3.85
N LEU A 39 -3.94 1.78 -4.47
CA LEU A 39 -3.97 0.41 -4.97
C LEU A 39 -2.98 0.24 -6.12
N LYS A 40 -2.12 -0.78 -6.02
CA LYS A 40 -1.14 -1.08 -7.06
C LYS A 40 -1.83 -1.43 -8.38
N PRO A 41 -1.31 -1.01 -9.54
CA PRO A 41 -1.93 -1.28 -10.85
C PRO A 41 -2.28 -2.75 -11.10
N SER A 42 -1.46 -3.67 -10.60
CA SER A 42 -1.68 -5.12 -10.73
C SER A 42 -2.89 -5.66 -9.98
N TYR A 43 -3.52 -4.88 -9.10
CA TYR A 43 -4.71 -5.25 -8.33
C TYR A 43 -5.95 -4.44 -8.71
N ARG A 44 -5.87 -3.52 -9.69
CA ARG A 44 -6.99 -2.65 -10.10
C ARG A 44 -8.23 -3.39 -10.62
N HIS A 45 -8.10 -4.66 -10.96
CA HIS A 45 -9.22 -5.51 -11.38
C HIS A 45 -9.97 -6.15 -10.21
N SER A 46 -9.50 -5.95 -8.97
CA SER A 46 -10.21 -6.39 -7.77
C SER A 46 -11.22 -5.34 -7.31
N ASP A 47 -12.19 -5.75 -6.49
CA ASP A 47 -13.21 -4.87 -5.89
C ASP A 47 -12.67 -4.04 -4.70
N LEU A 48 -11.36 -3.79 -4.68
CA LEU A 48 -10.69 -3.00 -3.66
C LEU A 48 -10.78 -1.50 -3.94
N ALA A 49 -10.78 -0.70 -2.89
CA ALA A 49 -10.71 0.76 -3.01
C ALA A 49 -9.41 1.18 -3.71
N VAL A 50 -9.50 2.09 -4.68
CA VAL A 50 -8.31 2.54 -5.43
C VAL A 50 -7.44 3.50 -4.61
N LEU A 51 -8.07 4.32 -3.78
CA LEU A 51 -7.44 5.34 -2.94
C LEU A 51 -8.15 5.36 -1.59
N VAL A 52 -7.37 5.30 -0.52
CA VAL A 52 -7.86 5.47 0.86
C VAL A 52 -6.96 6.49 1.55
N CYS A 53 -7.57 7.50 2.17
CA CYS A 53 -6.89 8.46 3.03
C CYS A 53 -7.40 8.32 4.45
N ALA A 54 -6.51 8.50 5.43
CA ALA A 54 -6.81 8.45 6.84
C ALA A 54 -5.90 9.40 7.62
N ALA A 55 -6.33 9.83 8.81
CA ALA A 55 -5.52 10.68 9.68
C ALA A 55 -4.40 9.90 10.39
N THR A 56 -4.58 8.58 10.57
CA THR A 56 -3.62 7.71 11.25
C THR A 56 -3.40 6.40 10.52
N VAL A 57 -2.28 5.74 10.81
CA VAL A 57 -1.98 4.41 10.25
C VAL A 57 -2.97 3.36 10.77
N THR A 58 -3.41 3.47 12.03
CA THR A 58 -4.40 2.57 12.62
C THR A 58 -5.75 2.66 11.91
N GLU A 59 -6.27 3.88 11.73
CA GLU A 59 -7.52 4.11 10.99
C GLU A 59 -7.41 3.58 9.56
N LEU A 60 -6.27 3.83 8.89
CA LEU A 60 -6.03 3.26 7.56
C LEU A 60 -6.10 1.73 7.59
N ALA A 61 -5.42 1.09 8.54
CA ALA A 61 -5.39 -0.37 8.65
C ALA A 61 -6.77 -0.96 8.92
N GLU A 62 -7.61 -0.29 9.71
CA GLU A 62 -9.00 -0.69 9.96
C GLU A 62 -9.83 -0.65 8.67
N ILE A 63 -9.75 0.46 7.92
CA ILE A 63 -10.44 0.61 6.63
C ILE A 63 -9.98 -0.45 5.63
N LEU A 64 -8.67 -0.68 5.52
CA LEU A 64 -8.11 -1.68 4.61
C LEU A 64 -8.48 -3.11 5.01
N SER A 65 -8.55 -3.41 6.31
CA SER A 65 -8.92 -4.75 6.81
C SER A 65 -10.40 -5.08 6.60
N ALA A 66 -11.27 -4.07 6.56
CA ALA A 66 -12.69 -4.23 6.30
C ALA A 66 -13.01 -4.54 4.83
N GLN A 67 -12.05 -4.34 3.92
CA GLN A 67 -12.23 -4.64 2.50
C GLN A 67 -12.22 -6.16 2.23
N PRO A 68 -12.80 -6.59 1.10
CA PRO A 68 -12.68 -7.98 0.65
C PRO A 68 -11.21 -8.42 0.58
N ARG A 69 -10.96 -9.73 0.74
CA ARG A 69 -9.59 -10.23 0.59
C ARG A 69 -9.11 -10.01 -0.86
N PRO A 70 -7.89 -9.49 -1.05
CA PRO A 70 -7.34 -9.28 -2.39
C PRO A 70 -7.29 -10.60 -3.16
N GLY A 71 -7.79 -10.59 -4.40
CA GLY A 71 -7.49 -11.63 -5.37
C GLY A 71 -6.01 -11.63 -5.76
N LEU A 72 -5.61 -12.61 -6.58
CA LEU A 72 -4.24 -12.66 -7.09
C LEU A 72 -3.94 -11.43 -7.96
N PRO A 73 -2.69 -10.91 -7.93
CA PRO A 73 -2.29 -9.84 -8.82
C PRO A 73 -2.41 -10.31 -10.27
N ARG A 74 -2.89 -9.41 -11.14
CA ARG A 74 -2.85 -9.64 -12.57
C ARG A 74 -1.39 -9.77 -13.00
N ARG A 75 -1.10 -10.84 -13.73
CA ARG A 75 0.20 -11.03 -14.35
C ARG A 75 0.40 -9.98 -15.44
N ASP A 76 1.52 -9.29 -15.36
CA ASP A 76 2.07 -8.47 -16.43
C ASP A 76 2.54 -9.40 -17.56
N PRO A 77 1.93 -9.33 -18.75
CA PRO A 77 2.28 -10.18 -19.88
C PRO A 77 3.72 -9.93 -20.38
N HIS A 78 4.31 -8.78 -20.06
CA HIS A 78 5.68 -8.43 -20.46
C HIS A 78 6.73 -8.86 -19.43
N ARG A 79 6.32 -9.32 -18.25
CA ARG A 79 7.22 -9.70 -17.15
C ARG A 79 7.35 -11.23 -17.09
N ARG A 80 8.56 -11.74 -17.34
CA ARG A 80 8.85 -13.17 -17.14
C ARG A 80 9.05 -13.45 -15.65
N TYR A 81 8.01 -14.03 -15.04
CA TYR A 81 8.00 -14.41 -13.62
C TYR A 81 8.89 -15.61 -13.31
N TRP A 82 9.15 -16.47 -14.31
CA TRP A 82 10.05 -17.61 -14.21
C TRP A 82 11.31 -17.32 -15.03
N ARG A 83 12.49 -17.39 -14.40
CA ARG A 83 13.73 -17.63 -15.14
C ARG A 83 13.66 -19.09 -15.59
N TYR A 84 13.41 -19.35 -16.87
CA TYR A 84 13.65 -20.67 -17.42
C TYR A 84 15.10 -21.06 -17.06
N PRO A 85 15.36 -22.28 -16.54
CA PRO A 85 16.72 -22.77 -16.47
C PRO A 85 17.29 -22.71 -17.90
N ARG A 86 18.46 -22.09 -18.07
CA ARG A 86 19.14 -22.11 -19.36
C ARG A 86 19.54 -23.57 -19.66
N PRO A 87 19.37 -24.06 -20.89
CA PRO A 87 19.89 -25.36 -21.29
C PRO A 87 21.41 -25.41 -21.18
#